data_AF-A0AAI9SWU8-F1
#
_entry.id   AF-A0AAI9SWU8-F1
#
_cell.length_a   1.000
_cell.length_b   1.000
_cell.length_c   1.000
_cell.angle_alpha   90.00
_cell.angle_beta   90.00
_cell.angle_gamma   90.00
#
_symmetry.space_group_name_H-M   'P 1'
#
loop_
_entity.id
_entity.type
_entity.pdbx_description
1 polymer ?
#
loop_
_entity_poly.entity_id
_entity_poly.type
_entity_poly.pdbx_seq_one_letter_code
_entity_poly.pdbx_strand_id
1 'polypeptide(L)'
;MFDIQLLKSFPVEVIYKILDQDFLSLRDVSNYLFNKSTHSVAQQILNERCLAHICVGKRRNYESVITSLYDNEVKRGPHYWHVYYNFTNSLQFANWLSTHNQFANFTIQIFIDQFEIEQLRVLKLLQGKNLKIYLNWEDEDSNTVSKFSHVIWPSLGEIFDLVNNRVKLVLEYENVIDLPMTFDLDNLVSFEWRYYYSTGQRIELASGLNTAHNTLEKIIINSMNRMPLDIVLNTPFPNLTDFIVKSPLSEPQGTCRLLSKCPRLKTLVLHSTYFGDIAGFLQSVAPTGLQKLKTLELCNNRLGHIEGIDFSRYFPSLQNLTIKFENGSPHHRFEFKNIVLPSTLRTLNLQAKRLISFNVIKGPSYLFKLDLSYNNPVSYKFDNTFEEISILNLSYNRSILSSIYRFDLFHIADFIFFKVEELHLQGCNINNEDLEALASKYHYTTNDSTTFPLPLCKLRKLNLSNNKLTNLRCFNNHLFRNMKSLTYLDLSFNAFYYLNDDNFPLLCENYPNLLTINLTGNSRLNSVKLNEGYPKLETMYTPVKQNY
;
A
#
# COMPACT_ATOMS: atom_id res chain seq x y z
N MET A 1 35.47 -15.56 -13.61
CA MET A 1 35.61 -16.96 -13.18
C MET A 1 36.34 -16.90 -11.85
N PHE A 2 35.63 -17.06 -10.75
CA PHE A 2 36.26 -17.10 -9.42
C PHE A 2 36.93 -18.47 -9.21
N ASP A 3 38.15 -18.48 -8.68
CA ASP A 3 38.91 -19.71 -8.41
C ASP A 3 38.54 -20.29 -7.03
N ILE A 4 38.04 -21.53 -7.02
CA ILE A 4 37.61 -22.25 -5.81
C ILE A 4 38.78 -22.52 -4.86
N GLN A 5 39.99 -22.78 -5.37
CA GLN A 5 41.17 -23.02 -4.54
C GLN A 5 41.67 -21.72 -3.92
N LEU A 6 41.58 -20.61 -4.65
CA LEU A 6 41.88 -19.29 -4.11
C LEU A 6 40.93 -18.92 -2.97
N LEU A 7 39.63 -19.23 -3.11
CA LEU A 7 38.62 -19.00 -2.07
C LEU A 7 38.94 -19.68 -0.74
N LYS A 8 39.58 -20.85 -0.77
CA LYS A 8 40.01 -21.55 0.45
C LYS A 8 41.13 -20.85 1.21
N SER A 9 41.89 -19.99 0.54
CA SER A 9 43.00 -19.25 1.13
C SER A 9 42.58 -17.94 1.81
N PHE A 10 41.37 -17.45 1.54
CA PHE A 10 40.88 -16.19 2.12
C PHE A 10 40.30 -16.38 3.53
N PRO A 11 40.49 -15.40 4.43
CA PRO A 11 39.77 -15.36 5.70
C PRO A 11 38.24 -15.29 5.50
N VAL A 12 37.50 -15.89 6.43
CA VAL A 12 36.03 -15.98 6.45
C VAL A 12 35.36 -14.62 6.22
N GLU A 13 35.88 -13.56 6.84
CA GLU A 13 35.33 -12.21 6.78
C GLU A 13 35.48 -11.58 5.39
N VAL A 14 36.55 -11.93 4.67
CA VAL A 14 36.78 -11.48 3.29
C VAL A 14 35.83 -12.20 2.34
N ILE A 15 35.61 -13.49 2.55
CA ILE A 15 34.63 -14.28 1.78
C ILE A 15 33.22 -13.71 1.93
N TYR A 16 32.80 -13.37 3.16
CA TYR A 16 31.55 -12.66 3.41
C TYR A 16 31.44 -11.39 2.59
N LYS A 17 32.43 -10.49 2.66
CA LYS A 17 32.41 -9.22 1.92
C LYS A 17 32.39 -9.40 0.40
N ILE A 18 33.09 -10.41 -0.12
CA ILE A 18 33.15 -10.66 -1.57
C ILE A 18 31.83 -11.22 -2.10
N LEU A 19 31.25 -12.21 -1.43
CA LEU A 19 30.05 -12.90 -1.91
C LEU A 19 28.75 -12.17 -1.55
N ASP A 20 28.82 -11.21 -0.63
CA ASP A 20 27.71 -10.31 -0.32
C ASP A 20 27.58 -9.18 -1.35
N GLN A 21 28.68 -8.82 -2.04
CA GLN A 21 28.63 -7.87 -3.15
C GLN A 21 28.24 -8.59 -4.46
N ASP A 22 27.31 -8.00 -5.19
CA ASP A 22 26.52 -8.55 -6.32
C ASP A 22 27.32 -8.91 -7.61
N PHE A 23 28.52 -9.46 -7.47
CA PHE A 23 29.50 -9.66 -8.55
C PHE A 23 29.53 -11.07 -9.14
N LEU A 24 28.82 -12.03 -8.55
CA LEU A 24 28.86 -13.41 -9.03
C LEU A 24 28.11 -13.56 -10.36
N SER A 25 28.76 -14.20 -11.34
CA SER A 25 28.07 -14.60 -12.56
C SER A 25 27.20 -15.84 -12.31
N LEU A 26 26.23 -16.08 -13.20
CA LEU A 26 25.39 -17.29 -13.15
C LEU A 26 26.24 -18.57 -13.13
N ARG A 27 27.31 -18.61 -13.93
CA ARG A 27 28.22 -19.75 -14.01
C ARG A 27 28.99 -19.96 -12.71
N ASP A 28 29.42 -18.88 -12.06
CA ASP A 28 30.11 -18.98 -10.77
C ASP A 28 29.14 -19.59 -9.73
N VAL A 29 27.90 -19.08 -9.65
CA VAL A 29 26.89 -19.59 -8.71
C VAL A 29 26.55 -21.05 -8.98
N SER A 30 26.28 -21.44 -10.23
CA SER A 30 26.07 -22.85 -10.57
C SER A 30 27.26 -23.72 -10.16
N ASN A 31 28.50 -23.29 -10.48
CA ASN A 31 29.69 -24.04 -10.08
C ASN A 31 29.78 -24.20 -8.57
N TYR A 32 29.46 -23.16 -7.79
CA TYR A 32 29.51 -23.24 -6.33
C TYR A 32 28.39 -24.09 -5.74
N LEU A 33 27.15 -23.92 -6.19
CA LEU A 33 25.99 -24.65 -5.66
C LEU A 33 26.12 -26.16 -5.85
N PHE A 34 26.69 -26.60 -6.98
CA PHE A 34 26.75 -28.02 -7.34
C PHE A 34 28.12 -28.67 -7.07
N ASN A 35 29.12 -27.94 -6.53
CA ASN A 35 30.46 -28.49 -6.26
C ASN A 35 30.77 -28.62 -4.76
N LYS A 36 30.93 -29.87 -4.31
CA LYS A 36 31.22 -30.24 -2.92
C LYS A 36 32.61 -29.78 -2.40
N SER A 37 33.45 -29.22 -3.26
CA SER A 37 34.84 -28.84 -2.92
C SER A 37 35.02 -27.36 -2.51
N THR A 38 33.93 -26.59 -2.40
CA THR A 38 33.94 -25.17 -2.04
C THR A 38 34.22 -24.92 -0.54
N HIS A 39 34.79 -23.76 -0.19
CA HIS A 39 34.96 -23.32 1.20
C HIS A 39 33.60 -23.26 1.93
N SER A 40 33.51 -23.79 3.15
CA SER A 40 32.24 -23.99 3.87
C SER A 40 31.44 -22.69 4.08
N VAL A 41 32.11 -21.60 4.42
CA VAL A 41 31.49 -20.28 4.58
C VAL A 41 30.92 -19.74 3.26
N ALA A 42 31.65 -19.92 2.15
CA ALA A 42 31.17 -19.48 0.85
C ALA A 42 29.88 -20.23 0.47
N GLN A 43 29.87 -21.53 0.73
CA GLN A 43 28.69 -22.37 0.55
C GLN A 43 27.53 -21.88 1.43
N GLN A 44 27.77 -21.60 2.71
CA GLN A 44 26.75 -21.07 3.62
C GLN A 44 26.13 -19.76 3.11
N ILE A 45 26.96 -18.77 2.76
CA ILE A 45 26.47 -17.47 2.26
C ILE A 45 25.63 -17.66 0.99
N LEU A 46 26.13 -18.47 0.05
CA LEU A 46 25.41 -18.75 -1.19
C LEU A 46 24.07 -19.42 -0.92
N ASN A 47 24.01 -20.37 0.01
CA ASN A 47 22.77 -21.06 0.36
C ASN A 47 21.76 -20.16 1.08
N GLU A 48 22.23 -19.20 1.90
CA GLU A 48 21.38 -18.16 2.50
C GLU A 48 20.84 -17.19 1.44
N ARG A 49 21.63 -16.92 0.38
CA ARG A 49 21.25 -16.11 -0.78
C ARG A 49 20.55 -16.90 -1.90
N CYS A 50 20.30 -18.19 -1.71
CA CYS A 50 19.53 -19.00 -2.65
C CYS A 50 18.09 -19.20 -2.16
N LEU A 51 17.17 -19.16 -3.11
CA LEU A 51 15.78 -19.54 -2.94
C LEU A 51 15.49 -20.70 -3.88
N ALA A 52 15.28 -21.88 -3.30
CA ALA A 52 14.87 -23.05 -4.06
C ALA A 52 13.36 -23.00 -4.34
N HIS A 53 12.98 -23.18 -5.59
CA HIS A 53 11.60 -23.26 -6.06
C HIS A 53 11.28 -24.71 -6.37
N ILE A 54 10.39 -25.31 -5.60
CA ILE A 54 9.95 -26.69 -5.80
C ILE A 54 8.55 -26.65 -6.41
N CYS A 55 8.37 -27.17 -7.62
CA CYS A 55 7.07 -27.28 -8.27
C CYS A 55 6.58 -28.72 -8.22
N VAL A 56 5.48 -28.96 -7.50
CA VAL A 56 4.84 -30.26 -7.38
C VAL A 56 3.58 -30.26 -8.23
N GLY A 57 3.67 -30.90 -9.39
CA GLY A 57 2.65 -30.86 -10.43
C GLY A 57 2.79 -29.68 -11.38
N LYS A 58 2.04 -29.74 -12.48
CA LYS A 58 1.99 -28.70 -13.51
C LYS A 58 0.60 -28.70 -14.12
N ARG A 59 0.00 -27.51 -14.28
CA ARG A 59 -1.19 -27.34 -15.13
C ARG A 59 -0.81 -26.70 -16.45
N ARG A 60 -1.45 -27.15 -17.54
CA ARG A 60 -1.33 -26.49 -18.84
C ARG A 60 -1.91 -25.07 -18.69
N ASN A 61 -1.18 -24.05 -19.12
CA ASN A 61 -1.53 -22.62 -19.04
C ASN A 61 -1.40 -21.95 -17.67
N TYR A 62 -0.84 -22.60 -16.65
CA TYR A 62 -0.50 -21.94 -15.39
C TYR A 62 0.99 -21.55 -15.40
N GLU A 63 1.29 -20.33 -15.87
CA GLU A 63 2.63 -19.74 -15.75
C GLU A 63 2.75 -19.00 -14.43
N SER A 64 3.71 -19.40 -13.61
CA SER A 64 4.00 -18.76 -12.32
C SER A 64 5.47 -18.41 -12.25
N VAL A 65 5.80 -17.34 -11.55
CA VAL A 65 7.20 -16.91 -11.30
C VAL A 65 7.99 -17.99 -10.53
N ILE A 66 7.29 -18.94 -9.93
CA ILE A 66 7.80 -20.04 -9.10
C ILE A 66 8.04 -21.31 -9.95
N THR A 67 7.57 -21.36 -11.20
CA THR A 67 7.74 -22.55 -12.07
C THR A 67 8.79 -22.33 -13.15
N SER A 68 9.42 -23.42 -13.57
CA SER A 68 10.34 -23.44 -14.72
C SER A 68 10.08 -24.66 -15.59
N LEU A 69 10.35 -24.51 -16.89
CA LEU A 69 10.36 -25.61 -17.85
C LEU A 69 11.54 -26.56 -17.65
N TYR A 70 12.63 -26.10 -17.01
CA TYR A 70 13.87 -26.85 -16.85
C TYR A 70 14.19 -27.12 -15.38
N ASP A 71 14.55 -28.36 -15.09
CA ASP A 71 15.07 -28.72 -13.77
C ASP A 71 16.48 -28.16 -13.57
N ASN A 72 16.75 -27.67 -12.36
CA ASN A 72 17.99 -27.00 -11.96
C ASN A 72 18.29 -25.73 -12.76
N GLU A 73 17.27 -25.09 -13.35
CA GLU A 73 17.44 -23.76 -13.89
C GLU A 73 17.84 -22.81 -12.75
N VAL A 74 18.85 -21.98 -12.99
CA VAL A 74 19.28 -20.95 -12.04
C VAL A 74 19.01 -19.57 -12.65
N LYS A 75 18.32 -18.70 -11.92
CA LYS A 75 18.05 -17.31 -12.34
C LYS A 75 18.51 -16.31 -11.29
N ARG A 76 18.90 -15.12 -11.76
CA ARG A 76 19.24 -14.00 -10.88
C ARG A 76 17.96 -13.22 -10.54
N GLY A 77 17.64 -13.12 -9.25
CA GLY A 77 16.62 -12.22 -8.73
C GLY A 77 17.23 -10.95 -8.12
N PRO A 78 16.40 -10.00 -7.67
CA PRO A 78 16.87 -8.75 -7.05
C PRO A 78 17.55 -8.98 -5.70
N HIS A 79 17.22 -10.07 -4.99
CA HIS A 79 17.75 -10.38 -3.65
C HIS A 79 18.27 -11.81 -3.50
N TYR A 80 17.79 -12.75 -4.31
CA TYR A 80 18.16 -14.16 -4.24
C TYR A 80 18.58 -14.70 -5.61
N TRP A 81 19.38 -15.76 -5.59
CA TRP A 81 19.51 -16.68 -6.71
C TRP A 81 18.38 -17.70 -6.64
N HIS A 82 17.64 -17.85 -7.73
CA HIS A 82 16.48 -18.73 -7.81
C HIS A 82 16.93 -20.05 -8.43
N VAL A 83 16.72 -21.17 -7.74
CA VAL A 83 17.05 -22.52 -8.23
C VAL A 83 15.76 -23.30 -8.37
N TYR A 84 15.43 -23.79 -9.56
CA TYR A 84 14.15 -24.44 -9.83
C TYR A 84 14.28 -25.97 -9.83
N TYR A 85 13.32 -26.66 -9.24
CA TYR A 85 13.20 -28.12 -9.26
C TYR A 85 11.76 -28.53 -9.47
N ASN A 86 11.48 -29.32 -10.52
CA ASN A 86 10.17 -29.92 -10.71
C ASN A 86 10.13 -31.29 -10.04
N PHE A 87 9.22 -31.44 -9.08
CA PHE A 87 9.01 -32.68 -8.36
C PHE A 87 8.33 -33.72 -9.25
N THR A 88 8.98 -34.87 -9.35
CA THR A 88 8.54 -36.02 -10.15
C THR A 88 8.09 -37.17 -9.24
N ASN A 89 8.91 -37.55 -8.27
CA ASN A 89 8.63 -38.57 -7.26
C ASN A 89 9.52 -38.39 -6.01
N SER A 90 9.17 -39.12 -4.95
CA SER A 90 9.82 -39.03 -3.65
C SER A 90 11.31 -39.39 -3.67
N LEU A 91 11.70 -40.45 -4.39
CA LEU A 91 13.09 -40.90 -4.46
C LEU A 91 13.98 -39.86 -5.15
N GLN A 92 13.55 -39.32 -6.29
CA GLN A 92 14.29 -38.30 -7.01
C GLN A 92 14.43 -37.01 -6.20
N PHE A 93 13.37 -36.60 -5.51
CA PHE A 93 13.43 -35.45 -4.62
C PHE A 93 14.39 -35.67 -3.44
N ALA A 94 14.36 -36.83 -2.78
CA ALA A 94 15.27 -37.15 -1.69
C ALA A 94 16.74 -37.10 -2.16
N ASN A 95 17.03 -37.66 -3.33
CA ASN A 95 18.36 -37.61 -3.94
C ASN A 95 18.77 -36.16 -4.25
N TRP A 96 17.89 -35.38 -4.86
CA TRP A 96 18.14 -33.97 -5.14
C TRP A 96 18.38 -33.17 -3.86
N LEU A 97 17.56 -33.35 -2.84
CA LEU A 97 17.71 -32.65 -1.56
C LEU A 97 19.01 -33.06 -0.85
N SER A 98 19.46 -34.32 -0.96
CA SER A 98 20.74 -34.75 -0.38
C SER A 98 21.94 -33.96 -0.94
N THR A 99 21.85 -33.51 -2.19
CA THR A 99 22.85 -32.65 -2.83
C THR A 99 22.67 -31.15 -2.53
N HIS A 100 21.50 -30.75 -2.02
CA HIS A 100 21.11 -29.35 -1.77
C HIS A 100 20.67 -29.10 -0.32
N ASN A 101 21.04 -29.97 0.63
CA ASN A 101 20.51 -29.97 1.99
C ASN A 101 20.84 -28.70 2.78
N GLN A 102 21.80 -27.92 2.30
CA GLN A 102 22.23 -26.69 2.92
C GLN A 102 21.33 -25.48 2.61
N PHE A 103 20.44 -25.56 1.61
CA PHE A 103 19.49 -24.47 1.34
C PHE A 103 18.62 -24.20 2.56
N ALA A 104 18.46 -22.92 2.90
CA ALA A 104 17.68 -22.50 4.05
C ALA A 104 16.25 -22.08 3.66
N ASN A 105 16.07 -21.56 2.44
CA ASN A 105 14.85 -20.93 1.99
C ASN A 105 14.25 -21.69 0.80
N PHE A 106 12.99 -22.09 0.94
CA PHE A 106 12.24 -22.79 -0.10
C PHE A 106 10.92 -22.09 -0.38
N THR A 107 10.59 -21.95 -1.66
CA THR A 107 9.24 -21.68 -2.13
C THR A 107 8.72 -22.94 -2.80
N ILE A 108 7.57 -23.43 -2.37
CA ILE A 108 7.01 -24.70 -2.83
C ILE A 108 5.64 -24.41 -3.42
N GLN A 109 5.42 -24.75 -4.68
CA GLN A 109 4.10 -24.69 -5.31
C GLN A 109 3.57 -26.11 -5.49
N ILE A 110 2.35 -26.37 -5.04
CA ILE A 110 1.74 -27.70 -5.04
C ILE A 110 0.38 -27.61 -5.70
N PHE A 111 0.14 -28.44 -6.71
CA PHE A 111 -1.17 -28.75 -7.26
C PHE A 111 -1.60 -30.08 -6.65
N ILE A 112 -2.26 -30.02 -5.50
CA ILE A 112 -2.41 -31.20 -4.62
C ILE A 112 -3.40 -32.22 -5.17
N ASP A 113 -4.28 -31.81 -6.08
CA ASP A 113 -5.15 -32.67 -6.89
C ASP A 113 -4.37 -33.62 -7.81
N GLN A 114 -3.10 -33.32 -8.11
CA GLN A 114 -2.29 -34.10 -9.05
C GLN A 114 -1.40 -35.16 -8.39
N PHE A 115 -1.37 -35.23 -7.05
CA PHE A 115 -0.45 -36.11 -6.32
C PHE A 115 -1.14 -36.87 -5.18
N GLU A 116 -0.72 -38.11 -4.99
CA GLU A 116 -1.04 -38.85 -3.78
C GLU A 116 -0.30 -38.26 -2.58
N ILE A 117 -1.02 -38.04 -1.47
CA ILE A 117 -0.47 -37.47 -0.23
C ILE A 117 0.78 -38.23 0.24
N GLU A 118 0.80 -39.56 0.07
CA GLU A 118 1.92 -40.42 0.43
C GLU A 118 3.23 -40.04 -0.28
N GLN A 119 3.16 -39.61 -1.54
CA GLN A 119 4.34 -39.16 -2.28
C GLN A 119 4.87 -37.83 -1.75
N LEU A 120 3.98 -36.99 -1.19
CA LEU A 120 4.32 -35.68 -0.66
C LEU A 120 4.97 -35.73 0.72
N ARG A 121 4.79 -36.81 1.49
CA ARG A 121 5.40 -36.98 2.83
C ARG A 121 6.91 -36.84 2.85
N VAL A 122 7.58 -37.04 1.70
CA VAL A 122 9.02 -36.80 1.54
C VAL A 122 9.43 -35.34 1.79
N LEU A 123 8.50 -34.39 1.60
CA LEU A 123 8.75 -32.95 1.83
C LEU A 123 9.04 -32.65 3.30
N LYS A 124 8.71 -33.57 4.21
CA LYS A 124 9.07 -33.49 5.63
C LYS A 124 10.59 -33.47 5.86
N LEU A 125 11.39 -33.93 4.89
CA LEU A 125 12.85 -33.78 4.90
C LEU A 125 13.32 -32.32 4.90
N LEU A 126 12.45 -31.37 4.57
CA LEU A 126 12.70 -29.93 4.67
C LEU A 126 12.52 -29.39 6.10
N GLN A 127 12.56 -30.24 7.13
CA GLN A 127 12.53 -29.85 8.53
C GLN A 127 13.67 -28.87 8.88
N GLY A 128 13.36 -27.86 9.70
CA GLY A 128 14.28 -26.79 10.11
C GLY A 128 14.53 -25.72 9.03
N LYS A 129 13.71 -25.67 7.96
CA LYS A 129 13.86 -24.72 6.85
C LYS A 129 12.80 -23.63 6.87
N ASN A 130 13.06 -22.52 6.16
CA ASN A 130 12.08 -21.46 5.93
C ASN A 130 11.25 -21.82 4.68
N LEU A 131 9.96 -22.07 4.87
CA LEU A 131 9.09 -22.56 3.81
C LEU A 131 8.04 -21.52 3.46
N LYS A 132 7.92 -21.18 2.17
CA LYS A 132 6.77 -20.48 1.62
C LYS A 132 6.01 -21.43 0.69
N ILE A 133 4.82 -21.85 1.10
CA ILE A 133 4.04 -22.87 0.41
C ILE A 133 2.87 -22.20 -0.31
N TYR A 134 2.73 -22.48 -1.59
CA TYR A 134 1.58 -22.16 -2.43
C TYR A 134 0.82 -23.44 -2.68
N LEU A 135 -0.26 -23.64 -1.94
CA LEU A 135 -1.15 -24.77 -2.09
C LEU A 135 -2.28 -24.38 -3.02
N ASN A 136 -2.35 -25.02 -4.18
CA ASN A 136 -3.39 -24.79 -5.17
C ASN A 136 -4.37 -25.97 -5.13
N TRP A 137 -5.65 -25.65 -5.01
CA TRP A 137 -6.73 -26.62 -5.00
C TRP A 137 -7.79 -26.22 -6.03
N GLU A 138 -7.94 -27.09 -7.04
CA GLU A 138 -9.04 -27.11 -7.99
C GLU A 138 -9.47 -28.57 -8.07
N ASP A 139 -10.76 -28.83 -8.11
CA ASP A 139 -11.32 -30.18 -8.15
C ASP A 139 -12.68 -30.04 -8.83
N GLU A 140 -12.89 -30.76 -9.93
CA GLU A 140 -14.12 -30.68 -10.73
C GLU A 140 -15.29 -31.41 -10.05
N ASP A 141 -15.04 -32.17 -8.97
CA ASP A 141 -16.03 -33.00 -8.29
C ASP A 141 -17.00 -32.21 -7.38
N SER A 142 -18.22 -32.72 -7.19
CA SER A 142 -19.25 -32.09 -6.35
C SER A 142 -19.01 -32.15 -4.83
N ASN A 143 -17.86 -32.68 -4.37
CA ASN A 143 -17.50 -32.85 -2.94
C ASN A 143 -16.18 -32.14 -2.57
N THR A 144 -15.80 -31.10 -3.31
CA THR A 144 -14.51 -30.40 -3.17
C THR A 144 -14.18 -29.98 -1.73
N VAL A 145 -15.17 -29.44 -1.00
CA VAL A 145 -14.98 -28.93 0.37
C VAL A 145 -14.77 -30.06 1.37
N SER A 146 -15.54 -31.14 1.28
CA SER A 146 -15.44 -32.28 2.20
C SER A 146 -14.07 -32.96 2.07
N LYS A 147 -13.66 -33.25 0.84
CA LYS A 147 -12.34 -33.83 0.56
C LYS A 147 -11.22 -32.91 1.03
N PHE A 148 -11.32 -31.61 0.75
CA PHE A 148 -10.30 -30.67 1.20
C PHE A 148 -10.21 -30.59 2.73
N SER A 149 -11.33 -30.37 3.41
CA SER A 149 -11.37 -30.15 4.87
C SER A 149 -11.03 -31.39 5.68
N HIS A 150 -11.40 -32.59 5.22
CA HIS A 150 -11.22 -33.84 5.97
C HIS A 150 -10.01 -34.66 5.56
N VAL A 151 -9.49 -34.47 4.35
CA VAL A 151 -8.36 -35.26 3.83
C VAL A 151 -7.15 -34.37 3.58
N ILE A 152 -7.31 -33.33 2.76
CA ILE A 152 -6.17 -32.53 2.29
C ILE A 152 -5.59 -31.64 3.40
N TRP A 153 -6.42 -30.83 4.04
CA TRP A 153 -5.98 -29.88 5.06
C TRP A 153 -5.33 -30.56 6.28
N PRO A 154 -5.93 -31.62 6.88
CA PRO A 154 -5.31 -32.31 8.01
C PRO A 154 -3.97 -32.97 7.65
N SER A 155 -3.79 -33.36 6.38
CA SER A 155 -2.55 -34.00 5.92
C SER A 155 -1.36 -33.04 5.81
N LEU A 156 -1.56 -31.72 5.93
CA LEU A 156 -0.46 -30.75 5.86
C LEU A 156 0.62 -30.98 6.91
N GLY A 157 0.25 -31.37 8.13
CA GLY A 157 1.21 -31.73 9.20
C GLY A 157 1.95 -33.05 8.95
N GLU A 158 1.42 -33.90 8.06
CA GLU A 158 2.11 -35.12 7.63
C GLU A 158 3.12 -34.82 6.51
N ILE A 159 2.78 -33.87 5.63
CA ILE A 159 3.61 -33.44 4.50
C ILE A 159 4.76 -32.54 4.98
N PHE A 160 4.48 -31.64 5.92
CA PHE A 160 5.44 -30.66 6.43
C PHE A 160 5.57 -30.73 7.95
N ASP A 161 6.80 -30.58 8.45
CA ASP A 161 7.00 -30.32 9.86
C ASP A 161 6.65 -28.87 10.18
N LEU A 162 5.39 -28.60 10.53
CA LEU A 162 4.92 -27.24 10.82
C LEU A 162 5.54 -26.66 12.09
N VAL A 163 5.95 -27.51 13.05
CA VAL A 163 6.47 -27.08 14.36
C VAL A 163 7.89 -26.53 14.24
N ASN A 164 8.76 -27.25 13.53
CA ASN A 164 10.17 -26.88 13.41
C ASN A 164 10.46 -26.00 12.19
N ASN A 165 9.51 -25.86 11.27
CA ASN A 165 9.63 -24.96 10.13
C ASN A 165 8.94 -23.63 10.39
N ARG A 166 9.50 -22.56 9.81
CA ARG A 166 8.78 -21.28 9.70
C ARG A 166 7.95 -21.30 8.43
N VAL A 167 6.70 -21.75 8.54
CA VAL A 167 5.82 -21.95 7.39
C VAL A 167 4.98 -20.71 7.10
N LYS A 168 5.09 -20.20 5.88
CA LYS A 168 4.20 -19.19 5.30
C LYS A 168 3.35 -19.86 4.25
N LEU A 169 2.05 -19.98 4.48
CA LEU A 169 1.13 -20.67 3.57
C LEU A 169 0.29 -19.66 2.79
N VAL A 170 0.22 -19.86 1.48
CA VAL A 170 -0.72 -19.25 0.55
C VAL A 170 -1.60 -20.37 0.02
N LEU A 171 -2.90 -20.32 0.30
CA LEU A 171 -3.90 -21.23 -0.24
C LEU A 171 -4.61 -20.54 -1.39
N GLU A 172 -4.49 -21.08 -2.59
CA GLU A 172 -5.29 -20.70 -3.76
C GLU A 172 -6.40 -21.73 -3.93
N TYR A 173 -7.62 -21.32 -3.63
CA TYR A 173 -8.81 -22.18 -3.67
C TYR A 173 -9.69 -21.77 -4.85
N GLU A 174 -9.69 -22.60 -5.89
CA GLU A 174 -10.33 -22.35 -7.18
C GLU A 174 -11.63 -23.13 -7.34
N ASN A 175 -12.36 -23.36 -6.26
CA ASN A 175 -13.66 -24.03 -6.29
C ASN A 175 -14.76 -23.25 -5.56
N VAL A 176 -16.01 -23.62 -5.81
CA VAL A 176 -17.17 -23.15 -5.04
C VAL A 176 -17.09 -23.70 -3.62
N ILE A 177 -17.38 -22.85 -2.64
CA ILE A 177 -17.47 -23.25 -1.22
C ILE A 177 -18.94 -23.33 -0.85
N ASP A 178 -19.47 -24.54 -0.88
CA ASP A 178 -20.86 -24.88 -0.60
C ASP A 178 -21.09 -25.35 0.84
N LEU A 179 -20.03 -25.75 1.56
CA LEU A 179 -20.05 -26.13 2.97
C LEU A 179 -19.11 -25.27 3.83
N PRO A 180 -19.36 -25.15 5.14
CA PRO A 180 -18.42 -24.50 6.05
C PRO A 180 -17.04 -25.17 6.04
N MET A 181 -15.99 -24.36 6.22
CA MET A 181 -14.61 -24.86 6.30
C MET A 181 -13.95 -24.38 7.58
N THR A 182 -13.11 -25.24 8.17
CA THR A 182 -12.29 -24.91 9.33
C THR A 182 -10.82 -25.05 8.97
N PHE A 183 -10.07 -23.98 9.17
CA PHE A 183 -8.62 -23.95 9.00
C PHE A 183 -7.95 -23.91 10.38
N ASP A 184 -7.29 -25.00 10.74
CA ASP A 184 -6.33 -25.00 11.87
C ASP A 184 -5.01 -24.36 11.41
N LEU A 185 -4.65 -23.24 12.01
CA LEU A 185 -3.51 -22.41 11.65
C LEU A 185 -2.31 -22.61 12.60
N ASP A 186 -2.32 -23.66 13.42
CA ASP A 186 -1.25 -23.94 14.36
C ASP A 186 0.12 -24.11 13.70
N ASN A 187 1.12 -23.52 14.34
CA ASN A 187 2.52 -23.49 13.91
C ASN A 187 2.77 -22.81 12.53
N LEU A 188 1.75 -22.17 11.94
CA LEU A 188 1.98 -21.27 10.80
C LEU A 188 2.51 -19.93 11.27
N VAL A 189 3.37 -19.30 10.47
CA VAL A 189 3.84 -17.92 10.66
C VAL A 189 2.93 -16.94 9.93
N SER A 190 2.45 -17.31 8.74
CA SER A 190 1.45 -16.53 8.02
C SER A 190 0.53 -17.42 7.21
N PHE A 191 -0.72 -16.98 7.10
CA PHE A 191 -1.74 -17.60 6.26
C PHE A 191 -2.31 -16.55 5.31
N GLU A 192 -2.25 -16.82 4.01
CA GLU A 192 -2.95 -16.06 2.98
C GLU A 192 -3.91 -16.99 2.27
N TRP A 193 -5.17 -16.60 2.21
CA TRP A 193 -6.18 -17.32 1.46
C TRP A 193 -6.68 -16.49 0.29
N ARG A 194 -6.55 -17.05 -0.90
CA ARG A 194 -7.04 -16.51 -2.17
C ARG A 194 -8.14 -17.39 -2.67
N TYR A 195 -9.32 -16.82 -2.89
CA TYR A 195 -10.43 -17.56 -3.45
C TYR A 195 -11.16 -16.72 -4.49
N TYR A 196 -11.65 -17.39 -5.53
CA TYR A 196 -12.15 -16.73 -6.73
C TYR A 196 -13.66 -16.92 -6.93
N TYR A 197 -14.20 -18.08 -6.55
CA TYR A 197 -15.61 -18.43 -6.73
C TYR A 197 -16.47 -18.02 -5.55
N SER A 198 -17.79 -18.00 -5.76
CA SER A 198 -18.75 -17.49 -4.78
C SER A 198 -18.80 -18.35 -3.53
N THR A 199 -18.75 -17.67 -2.38
CA THR A 199 -18.83 -18.27 -1.05
C THR A 199 -20.01 -17.62 -0.32
N GLY A 200 -21.05 -18.39 -0.01
CA GLY A 200 -22.12 -17.94 0.91
C GLY A 200 -21.96 -18.47 2.33
N GLN A 201 -20.81 -19.11 2.60
CA GLN A 201 -20.63 -20.00 3.74
C GLN A 201 -19.68 -19.44 4.78
N ARG A 202 -19.74 -20.05 5.96
CA ARG A 202 -18.93 -19.72 7.12
C ARG A 202 -17.56 -20.38 7.06
N ILE A 203 -16.54 -19.60 7.39
CA ILE A 203 -15.15 -20.04 7.49
C ILE A 203 -14.67 -19.83 8.91
N GLU A 204 -14.11 -20.87 9.49
CA GLU A 204 -13.55 -20.84 10.83
C GLU A 204 -12.03 -20.85 10.75
N LEU A 205 -11.39 -19.89 11.41
CA LEU A 205 -9.95 -19.87 11.62
C LEU A 205 -9.69 -20.24 13.08
N ALA A 206 -9.05 -21.37 13.28
CA ALA A 206 -8.70 -21.90 14.58
C ALA A 206 -7.19 -21.86 14.79
N SER A 207 -6.80 -21.75 16.05
CA SER A 207 -5.45 -22.05 16.52
C SER A 207 -5.55 -22.51 17.96
N GLY A 208 -4.70 -23.46 18.35
CA GLY A 208 -4.53 -23.94 19.69
C GLY A 208 -4.23 -22.81 20.67
N LEU A 209 -4.71 -22.99 21.90
CA LEU A 209 -4.52 -22.04 23.00
C LEU A 209 -3.08 -22.02 23.53
N ASN A 210 -2.24 -22.98 23.14
CA ASN A 210 -0.87 -23.05 23.59
C ASN A 210 -0.03 -21.99 22.87
N THR A 211 0.32 -20.94 23.60
CA THR A 211 1.15 -19.82 23.11
C THR A 211 2.51 -20.24 22.57
N ALA A 212 3.04 -21.42 22.92
CA ALA A 212 4.27 -21.96 22.36
C ALA A 212 4.13 -22.39 20.88
N HIS A 213 2.91 -22.73 20.45
CA HIS A 213 2.60 -23.19 19.08
C HIS A 213 1.93 -22.12 18.22
N ASN A 214 1.41 -21.04 18.83
CA ASN A 214 0.79 -19.95 18.11
C ASN A 214 1.87 -18.98 17.59
N THR A 215 2.52 -19.32 16.48
CA THR A 215 3.53 -18.47 15.83
C THR A 215 2.94 -17.50 14.80
N LEU A 216 1.61 -17.46 14.67
CA LEU A 216 0.94 -16.79 13.57
C LEU A 216 1.00 -15.27 13.73
N GLU A 217 1.71 -14.62 12.81
CA GLU A 217 1.91 -13.17 12.78
C GLU A 217 0.97 -12.48 11.79
N LYS A 218 0.52 -13.19 10.75
CA LYS A 218 -0.22 -12.56 9.65
C LYS A 218 -1.33 -13.44 9.08
N ILE A 219 -2.52 -12.87 8.94
CA ILE A 219 -3.65 -13.44 8.21
C ILE A 219 -4.03 -12.49 7.08
N ILE A 220 -4.13 -13.02 5.86
CA ILE A 220 -4.61 -12.31 4.68
C ILE A 220 -5.74 -13.14 4.06
N ILE A 221 -6.87 -12.51 3.79
CA ILE A 221 -7.96 -13.09 3.01
C ILE A 221 -8.20 -12.16 1.84
N ASN A 222 -8.07 -12.69 0.63
CA ASN A 222 -8.18 -11.92 -0.60
C ASN A 222 -9.17 -12.59 -1.53
N SER A 223 -10.15 -11.80 -2.00
CA SER A 223 -11.10 -12.29 -2.98
C SER A 223 -11.46 -11.21 -3.98
N MET A 224 -11.65 -11.64 -5.22
CA MET A 224 -12.31 -10.84 -6.24
C MET A 224 -13.83 -11.01 -6.17
N ASN A 225 -14.34 -11.88 -5.30
CA ASN A 225 -15.75 -12.17 -5.19
C ASN A 225 -16.52 -11.02 -4.51
N ARG A 226 -17.79 -10.88 -4.90
CA ARG A 226 -18.72 -9.90 -4.33
C ARG A 226 -19.62 -10.49 -3.25
N MET A 227 -19.65 -11.81 -3.10
CA MET A 227 -20.44 -12.49 -2.07
C MET A 227 -19.78 -12.31 -0.70
N PRO A 228 -20.54 -11.88 0.32
CA PRO A 228 -20.03 -11.78 1.68
C PRO A 228 -19.62 -13.12 2.27
N LEU A 229 -18.48 -13.11 2.95
CA LEU A 229 -17.94 -14.23 3.71
C LEU A 229 -18.26 -14.06 5.20
N ASP A 230 -18.68 -15.14 5.87
CA ASP A 230 -18.70 -15.17 7.32
C ASP A 230 -17.35 -15.74 7.82
N ILE A 231 -16.61 -14.95 8.61
CA ILE A 231 -15.36 -15.39 9.21
C ILE A 231 -15.56 -15.45 10.71
N VAL A 232 -15.27 -16.61 11.28
CA VAL A 232 -15.23 -16.82 12.71
C VAL A 232 -13.82 -17.15 13.14
N LEU A 233 -13.29 -16.36 14.06
CA LEU A 233 -12.06 -16.72 14.78
C LEU A 233 -12.48 -17.52 16.01
N ASN A 234 -11.90 -18.69 16.26
CA ASN A 234 -12.28 -19.51 17.42
C ASN A 234 -11.51 -19.13 18.68
N THR A 235 -10.29 -18.59 18.52
CA THR A 235 -9.38 -18.20 19.61
C THR A 235 -8.67 -16.88 19.29
N PRO A 236 -8.21 -16.12 20.30
CA PRO A 236 -7.32 -14.99 20.07
C PRO A 236 -5.94 -15.45 19.56
N PHE A 237 -5.35 -14.68 18.64
CA PHE A 237 -4.01 -14.93 18.10
C PHE A 237 -3.00 -13.99 18.77
N PRO A 238 -2.29 -14.41 19.85
CA PRO A 238 -1.45 -13.54 20.65
C PRO A 238 -0.30 -12.88 19.87
N ASN A 239 0.19 -13.55 18.82
CA ASN A 239 1.31 -13.10 18.00
C ASN A 239 0.90 -12.35 16.72
N LEU A 240 -0.40 -12.28 16.43
CA LEU A 240 -0.92 -11.63 15.22
C LEU A 240 -0.59 -10.14 15.20
N THR A 241 0.13 -9.71 14.17
CA THR A 241 0.48 -8.31 13.90
C THR A 241 -0.36 -7.73 12.76
N ASP A 242 -0.78 -8.55 11.81
CA ASP A 242 -1.45 -8.10 10.59
C ASP A 242 -2.69 -8.96 10.29
N PHE A 243 -3.86 -8.31 10.25
CA PHE A 243 -5.10 -8.93 9.82
C PHE A 243 -5.66 -8.15 8.63
N ILE A 244 -5.68 -8.77 7.46
CA ILE A 244 -6.03 -8.11 6.20
C ILE A 244 -7.12 -8.90 5.51
N VAL A 245 -8.30 -8.31 5.38
CA VAL A 245 -9.41 -8.88 4.62
C VAL A 245 -9.76 -7.94 3.48
N LYS A 246 -9.47 -8.40 2.26
CA LYS A 246 -9.81 -7.79 0.99
C LYS A 246 -10.97 -8.55 0.34
N SER A 247 -12.06 -8.69 1.08
CA SER A 247 -13.26 -9.40 0.65
C SER A 247 -14.47 -8.95 1.47
N PRO A 248 -15.68 -8.88 0.90
CA PRO A 248 -16.87 -8.53 1.67
C PRO A 248 -17.11 -9.50 2.83
N LEU A 249 -17.49 -8.97 4.00
CA LEU A 249 -17.84 -9.76 5.19
C LEU A 249 -19.30 -9.56 5.61
N SER A 250 -19.97 -10.64 5.97
CA SER A 250 -21.37 -10.64 6.45
C SER A 250 -21.48 -10.27 7.93
N GLU A 251 -20.70 -10.91 8.81
CA GLU A 251 -20.77 -10.75 10.28
C GLU A 251 -19.39 -10.41 10.90
N PRO A 252 -18.83 -9.23 10.61
CA PRO A 252 -17.48 -8.87 11.05
C PRO A 252 -17.33 -8.64 12.56
N GLN A 253 -18.44 -8.49 13.31
CA GLN A 253 -18.41 -8.08 14.71
C GLN A 253 -17.75 -9.14 15.61
N GLY A 254 -18.03 -10.42 15.40
CA GLY A 254 -17.43 -11.52 16.15
C GLY A 254 -15.92 -11.57 15.97
N THR A 255 -15.47 -11.48 14.71
CA THR A 255 -14.06 -11.39 14.35
C THR A 255 -13.38 -10.18 15.00
N CYS A 256 -13.96 -8.99 14.90
CA CYS A 256 -13.37 -7.77 15.48
C CYS A 256 -13.28 -7.82 17.02
N ARG A 257 -14.25 -8.43 17.71
CA ARG A 257 -14.22 -8.64 19.17
C ARG A 257 -13.10 -9.56 19.63
N LEU A 258 -12.64 -10.47 18.77
CA LEU A 258 -11.49 -11.33 19.07
C LEU A 258 -10.17 -10.67 18.69
N LEU A 259 -10.15 -9.90 17.60
CA LEU A 259 -9.00 -9.08 17.24
C LEU A 259 -8.65 -8.04 18.31
N SER A 260 -9.63 -7.53 19.06
CA SER A 260 -9.37 -6.64 20.21
C SER A 260 -8.61 -7.30 21.36
N LYS A 261 -8.58 -8.65 21.38
CA LYS A 261 -7.79 -9.45 22.32
C LYS A 261 -6.41 -9.83 21.77
N CYS A 262 -6.02 -9.37 20.59
CA CYS A 262 -4.71 -9.63 19.99
C CYS A 262 -3.72 -8.51 20.33
N PRO A 263 -2.84 -8.68 21.34
CA PRO A 263 -2.07 -7.59 21.96
C PRO A 263 -0.92 -7.05 21.10
N ARG A 264 -0.67 -7.67 19.93
CA ARG A 264 0.39 -7.29 18.98
C ARG A 264 -0.13 -6.75 17.66
N LEU A 265 -1.47 -6.67 17.47
CA LEU A 265 -2.07 -6.23 16.23
C LEU A 265 -1.67 -4.77 15.92
N LYS A 266 -1.01 -4.57 14.77
CA LYS A 266 -0.50 -3.30 14.26
C LYS A 266 -1.24 -2.85 13.00
N THR A 267 -1.70 -3.80 12.19
CA THR A 267 -2.36 -3.52 10.92
C THR A 267 -3.71 -4.22 10.87
N LEU A 268 -4.76 -3.44 10.60
CA LEU A 268 -6.10 -3.94 10.35
C LEU A 268 -6.60 -3.34 9.03
N VAL A 269 -6.84 -4.20 8.05
CA VAL A 269 -7.38 -3.82 6.75
C VAL A 269 -8.68 -4.59 6.55
N LEU A 270 -9.78 -3.88 6.39
CA LEU A 270 -11.11 -4.47 6.16
C LEU A 270 -11.75 -3.77 4.97
N HIS A 271 -11.93 -4.51 3.88
CA HIS A 271 -12.55 -4.01 2.66
C HIS A 271 -13.94 -4.59 2.43
N SER A 272 -14.87 -3.76 1.96
CA SER A 272 -16.22 -4.19 1.54
C SER A 272 -17.05 -4.85 2.66
N THR A 273 -16.73 -4.57 3.92
CA THR A 273 -17.37 -5.12 5.10
C THR A 273 -18.64 -4.35 5.49
N TYR A 274 -19.66 -5.08 5.93
CA TYR A 274 -20.91 -4.51 6.43
C TYR A 274 -20.92 -4.39 7.96
N PHE A 275 -20.66 -3.19 8.47
CA PHE A 275 -20.80 -2.87 9.91
C PHE A 275 -22.12 -2.19 10.27
N GLY A 276 -22.97 -1.90 9.28
CA GLY A 276 -24.11 -1.00 9.41
C GLY A 276 -23.66 0.47 9.38
N ASP A 277 -22.92 0.88 10.42
CA ASP A 277 -22.32 2.20 10.54
C ASP A 277 -20.94 2.15 11.25
N ILE A 278 -20.31 3.32 11.43
CA ILE A 278 -19.04 3.41 12.17
C ILE A 278 -19.20 3.05 13.65
N ALA A 279 -20.36 3.31 14.26
CA ALA A 279 -20.59 2.98 15.67
C ALA A 279 -20.60 1.47 15.89
N GLY A 280 -21.21 0.70 14.97
CA GLY A 280 -21.20 -0.76 14.96
C GLY A 280 -19.78 -1.33 14.84
N PHE A 281 -18.94 -0.74 13.98
CA PHE A 281 -17.50 -1.08 13.93
C PHE A 281 -16.81 -0.80 15.28
N LEU A 282 -16.98 0.40 15.83
CA LEU A 282 -16.30 0.78 17.08
C LEU A 282 -16.77 -0.04 18.29
N GLN A 283 -18.06 -0.40 18.36
CA GLN A 283 -18.61 -1.32 19.36
C GLN A 283 -17.98 -2.71 19.27
N SER A 284 -17.63 -3.16 18.05
CA SER A 284 -17.01 -4.47 17.86
C SER A 284 -15.57 -4.54 18.38
N VAL A 285 -14.88 -3.42 18.53
CA VAL A 285 -13.51 -3.35 19.09
C VAL A 285 -13.46 -2.78 20.52
N ALA A 286 -14.61 -2.37 21.08
CA ALA A 286 -14.74 -1.87 22.46
C ALA A 286 -14.72 -3.01 23.52
N PRO A 287 -14.44 -2.72 24.81
CA PRO A 287 -14.09 -1.42 25.41
C PRO A 287 -12.59 -1.09 25.36
N THR A 288 -11.73 -2.08 25.09
CA THR A 288 -10.27 -1.92 25.15
C THR A 288 -9.69 -1.25 23.90
N GLY A 289 -10.45 -1.16 22.81
CA GLY A 289 -9.94 -0.64 21.53
C GLY A 289 -8.81 -1.51 20.97
N LEU A 290 -8.06 -0.97 20.01
CA LEU A 290 -6.87 -1.60 19.43
C LEU A 290 -5.64 -0.75 19.76
N GLN A 291 -5.16 -0.89 21.00
CA GLN A 291 -4.18 0.03 21.61
C GLN A 291 -2.85 0.15 20.86
N LYS A 292 -2.40 -0.92 20.17
CA LYS A 292 -1.14 -0.94 19.40
C LYS A 292 -1.32 -0.79 17.90
N LEU A 293 -2.56 -0.57 17.44
CA LEU A 293 -2.85 -0.44 16.02
C LEU A 293 -2.16 0.80 15.47
N LYS A 294 -1.37 0.62 14.41
CA LYS A 294 -0.67 1.69 13.68
C LYS A 294 -1.35 2.02 12.36
N THR A 295 -1.97 1.05 11.72
CA THR A 295 -2.62 1.21 10.42
C THR A 295 -4.03 0.63 10.47
N LEU A 296 -5.00 1.47 10.12
CA LEU A 296 -6.40 1.11 9.95
C LEU A 296 -6.85 1.50 8.54
N GLU A 297 -7.26 0.51 7.75
CA GLU A 297 -7.84 0.73 6.43
C GLU A 297 -9.26 0.17 6.36
N LEU A 298 -10.21 1.06 6.08
CA LEU A 298 -11.63 0.77 5.97
C LEU A 298 -12.12 1.20 4.58
N CYS A 299 -11.83 0.38 3.56
CA CYS A 299 -12.14 0.70 2.17
C CYS A 299 -13.45 0.02 1.73
N ASN A 300 -14.30 0.71 0.99
CA ASN A 300 -15.56 0.18 0.45
C ASN A 300 -16.54 -0.36 1.52
N ASN A 301 -16.35 0.00 2.78
CA ASN A 301 -17.25 -0.41 3.86
C ASN A 301 -18.52 0.45 3.86
N ARG A 302 -19.64 -0.11 4.30
CA ARG A 302 -20.87 0.69 4.53
C ARG A 302 -20.83 1.23 5.96
N LEU A 303 -20.19 2.38 6.14
CA LEU A 303 -20.03 3.04 7.44
C LEU A 303 -21.01 4.21 7.66
N GLY A 304 -21.70 4.65 6.60
CA GLY A 304 -22.54 5.85 6.65
C GLY A 304 -21.71 7.11 6.93
N HIS A 305 -22.36 8.12 7.52
CA HIS A 305 -21.68 9.33 8.01
C HIS A 305 -20.82 9.01 9.24
N ILE A 306 -19.68 9.69 9.37
CA ILE A 306 -18.81 9.60 10.56
C ILE A 306 -18.85 10.95 11.25
N GLU A 307 -19.55 10.99 12.38
CA GLU A 307 -19.77 12.22 13.14
C GLU A 307 -19.56 12.01 14.64
N GLY A 308 -18.85 12.96 15.28
CA GLY A 308 -18.70 12.96 16.74
C GLY A 308 -17.87 11.79 17.29
N ILE A 309 -16.97 11.22 16.48
CA ILE A 309 -16.13 10.08 16.85
C ILE A 309 -14.78 10.54 17.39
N ASP A 310 -14.37 9.94 18.50
CA ASP A 310 -13.02 10.08 19.06
C ASP A 310 -12.17 8.84 18.74
N PHE A 311 -11.47 8.87 17.61
CA PHE A 311 -10.54 7.80 17.22
C PHE A 311 -9.36 7.69 18.19
N SER A 312 -9.00 8.74 18.93
CA SER A 312 -7.87 8.69 19.88
C SER A 312 -8.16 7.77 21.06
N ARG A 313 -9.45 7.64 21.45
CA ARG A 313 -9.91 6.71 22.48
C ARG A 313 -9.79 5.25 22.05
N TYR A 314 -10.12 4.94 20.79
CA TYR A 314 -10.15 3.57 20.27
C TYR A 314 -8.78 3.11 19.74
N PHE A 315 -7.99 4.04 19.18
CA PHE A 315 -6.74 3.76 18.47
C PHE A 315 -5.64 4.79 18.82
N PRO A 316 -5.18 4.86 20.08
CA PRO A 316 -4.24 5.90 20.52
C PRO A 316 -2.88 5.87 19.82
N SER A 317 -2.45 4.71 19.29
CA SER A 317 -1.18 4.54 18.57
C SER A 317 -1.29 4.68 17.05
N LEU A 318 -2.46 5.08 16.53
CA LEU A 318 -2.74 5.07 15.09
C LEU A 318 -1.90 6.10 14.34
N GLN A 319 -1.17 5.63 13.33
CA GLN A 319 -0.30 6.46 12.49
C GLN A 319 -0.91 6.69 11.10
N ASN A 320 -1.66 5.72 10.58
CA ASN A 320 -2.29 5.78 9.27
C ASN A 320 -3.76 5.40 9.36
N LEU A 321 -4.63 6.31 8.91
CA LEU A 321 -6.07 6.07 8.78
C LEU A 321 -6.48 6.25 7.32
N THR A 322 -7.01 5.19 6.72
CA THR A 322 -7.56 5.22 5.37
C THR A 322 -9.04 4.84 5.42
N ILE A 323 -9.91 5.71 4.91
CA ILE A 323 -11.34 5.43 4.71
C ILE A 323 -11.69 5.85 3.30
N LYS A 324 -11.98 4.88 2.42
CA LYS A 324 -12.25 5.13 0.99
C LYS A 324 -13.55 4.50 0.54
N PHE A 325 -14.23 5.14 -0.41
CA PHE A 325 -15.48 4.64 -0.99
C PHE A 325 -15.39 4.67 -2.53
N GLU A 326 -15.21 3.51 -3.14
CA GLU A 326 -15.06 3.33 -4.59
C GLU A 326 -16.40 2.98 -5.26
N ASN A 327 -17.29 2.24 -4.58
CA ASN A 327 -18.49 1.63 -5.16
C ASN A 327 -19.83 2.16 -4.61
N GLY A 328 -19.88 3.38 -4.07
CA GLY A 328 -21.11 3.98 -3.55
C GLY A 328 -22.11 4.38 -4.65
N SER A 329 -23.41 4.15 -4.40
CA SER A 329 -24.51 4.66 -5.24
C SER A 329 -24.31 6.14 -5.56
N PRO A 330 -24.59 6.60 -6.81
CA PRO A 330 -24.35 7.96 -7.29
C PRO A 330 -24.86 9.09 -6.38
N HIS A 331 -25.83 8.78 -5.50
CA HIS A 331 -26.52 9.74 -4.65
C HIS A 331 -26.01 9.76 -3.20
N HIS A 332 -25.15 8.83 -2.79
CA HIS A 332 -24.73 8.74 -1.38
C HIS A 332 -23.70 9.83 -1.04
N ARG A 333 -24.04 10.72 -0.11
CA ARG A 333 -23.15 11.76 0.43
C ARG A 333 -22.46 11.23 1.68
N PHE A 334 -21.20 11.60 1.89
CA PHE A 334 -20.42 11.20 3.06
C PHE A 334 -20.00 12.43 3.86
N GLU A 335 -20.09 12.33 5.18
CA GLU A 335 -19.66 13.38 6.12
C GLU A 335 -18.61 12.82 7.07
N PHE A 336 -17.58 13.61 7.35
CA PHE A 336 -16.53 13.31 8.30
C PHE A 336 -16.36 14.53 9.21
N LYS A 337 -17.15 14.62 10.29
CA LYS A 337 -17.34 15.87 11.03
C LYS A 337 -17.21 15.68 12.54
N ASN A 338 -16.69 16.69 13.23
CA ASN A 338 -16.53 16.70 14.69
C ASN A 338 -15.67 15.53 15.16
N ILE A 339 -14.56 15.28 14.45
CA ILE A 339 -13.70 14.12 14.68
C ILE A 339 -12.53 14.50 15.59
N VAL A 340 -12.23 13.62 16.55
CA VAL A 340 -10.98 13.66 17.33
C VAL A 340 -10.04 12.56 16.82
N LEU A 341 -8.86 12.96 16.38
CA LEU A 341 -7.80 12.08 15.89
C LEU A 341 -6.69 11.93 16.96
N PRO A 342 -5.98 10.79 17.00
CA PRO A 342 -4.83 10.62 17.89
C PRO A 342 -3.67 11.53 17.47
N SER A 343 -2.90 12.02 18.43
CA SER A 343 -1.72 12.86 18.19
C SER A 343 -0.58 12.13 17.47
N THR A 344 -0.65 10.79 17.40
CA THR A 344 0.31 9.93 16.70
C THR A 344 0.03 9.83 15.19
N LEU A 345 -1.11 10.34 14.72
CA LEU A 345 -1.52 10.23 13.33
C LEU A 345 -0.60 11.03 12.41
N ARG A 346 -0.11 10.39 11.34
CA ARG A 346 0.74 10.99 10.31
C ARG A 346 0.02 11.11 8.97
N THR A 347 -0.82 10.12 8.64
CA THR A 347 -1.52 10.06 7.37
C THR A 347 -3.01 9.90 7.59
N LEU A 348 -3.79 10.81 7.01
CA LEU A 348 -5.24 10.68 6.87
C LEU A 348 -5.61 10.65 5.40
N ASN A 349 -6.18 9.53 4.95
CA ASN A 349 -6.63 9.36 3.59
C ASN A 349 -8.15 9.16 3.54
N LEU A 350 -8.85 10.19 3.10
CA LEU A 350 -10.29 10.20 2.86
C LEU A 350 -10.59 10.44 1.37
N GLN A 351 -9.72 9.93 0.50
CA GLN A 351 -9.97 9.90 -0.93
C GLN A 351 -11.27 9.15 -1.18
N ALA A 352 -12.28 9.85 -1.66
CA ALA A 352 -13.60 9.30 -1.91
C ALA A 352 -14.28 10.12 -2.98
N LYS A 353 -15.24 9.55 -3.70
CA LYS A 353 -15.93 10.27 -4.77
C LYS A 353 -17.08 11.16 -4.30
N ARG A 354 -17.12 11.60 -3.02
CA ARG A 354 -18.33 12.24 -2.43
C ARG A 354 -18.32 12.77 -0.98
N LEU A 355 -17.16 12.99 -0.35
CA LEU A 355 -17.11 13.70 0.94
C LEU A 355 -17.60 15.14 0.75
N ILE A 356 -18.70 15.51 1.41
CA ILE A 356 -19.28 16.85 1.32
C ILE A 356 -18.87 17.76 2.48
N SER A 357 -18.54 17.16 3.62
CA SER A 357 -18.29 17.87 4.89
C SER A 357 -17.07 17.25 5.56
N PHE A 358 -16.08 18.07 5.91
CA PHE A 358 -14.85 17.66 6.58
C PHE A 358 -14.62 18.58 7.78
N ASN A 359 -14.52 18.02 8.98
CA ASN A 359 -14.15 18.76 10.19
C ASN A 359 -13.47 17.85 11.22
N VAL A 360 -12.24 18.20 11.59
CA VAL A 360 -11.49 17.61 12.70
C VAL A 360 -11.35 18.69 13.77
N ILE A 361 -11.79 18.38 15.00
CA ILE A 361 -11.81 19.33 16.12
C ILE A 361 -10.61 19.19 17.05
N LYS A 362 -9.90 18.05 16.99
CA LYS A 362 -8.66 17.79 17.75
C LYS A 362 -7.86 16.70 17.05
N GLY A 363 -6.54 16.81 17.04
CA GLY A 363 -5.66 15.93 16.26
C GLY A 363 -4.18 16.26 16.46
N PRO A 364 -3.30 15.69 15.62
CA PRO A 364 -1.88 16.04 15.62
C PRO A 364 -1.67 17.49 15.14
N SER A 365 -0.76 18.23 15.78
CA SER A 365 -0.39 19.58 15.32
C SER A 365 0.27 19.55 13.94
N TYR A 366 1.07 18.51 13.65
CA TYR A 366 1.73 18.30 12.37
C TYR A 366 1.21 17.02 11.71
N LEU A 367 0.65 17.13 10.51
CA LEU A 367 0.18 16.00 9.73
C LEU A 367 1.04 15.85 8.47
N PHE A 368 1.64 14.68 8.28
CA PHE A 368 2.50 14.46 7.11
C PHE A 368 1.68 14.47 5.81
N LYS A 369 0.52 13.79 5.79
CA LYS A 369 -0.32 13.72 4.60
C LYS A 369 -1.81 13.75 4.92
N LEU A 370 -2.53 14.64 4.24
CA LEU A 370 -3.98 14.69 4.17
C LEU A 370 -4.44 14.52 2.71
N ASP A 371 -5.14 13.43 2.43
CA ASP A 371 -5.71 13.18 1.10
C ASP A 371 -7.24 13.30 1.13
N LEU A 372 -7.75 14.36 0.52
CA LEU A 372 -9.17 14.63 0.32
C LEU A 372 -9.49 14.71 -1.18
N SER A 373 -8.73 14.03 -2.03
CA SER A 373 -8.94 14.05 -3.47
C SER A 373 -10.23 13.33 -3.90
N TYR A 374 -10.72 13.70 -5.09
CA TYR A 374 -11.92 13.17 -5.75
C TYR A 374 -13.26 13.47 -5.08
N ASN A 375 -13.32 14.38 -4.11
CA ASN A 375 -14.51 14.71 -3.33
C ASN A 375 -15.35 15.87 -3.92
N ASN A 376 -16.43 16.23 -3.23
CA ASN A 376 -17.31 17.35 -3.58
C ASN A 376 -17.48 18.30 -2.38
N PRO A 377 -16.47 19.12 -2.08
CA PRO A 377 -16.44 19.93 -0.85
C PRO A 377 -17.56 20.96 -0.84
N VAL A 378 -18.47 20.85 0.13
CA VAL A 378 -19.50 21.85 0.41
C VAL A 378 -19.18 22.59 1.72
N SER A 379 -18.74 21.87 2.76
CA SER A 379 -18.48 22.41 4.09
C SER A 379 -17.18 21.83 4.65
N TYR A 380 -16.05 22.23 4.05
CA TYR A 380 -14.74 21.87 4.58
C TYR A 380 -14.32 22.89 5.62
N LYS A 381 -13.87 22.40 6.77
CA LYS A 381 -13.33 23.20 7.86
C LYS A 381 -11.94 22.69 8.18
N PHE A 382 -10.96 23.55 7.96
CA PHE A 382 -9.60 23.37 8.42
C PHE A 382 -9.42 24.26 9.64
N ASP A 383 -10.05 23.85 10.75
CA ASP A 383 -9.91 24.54 12.03
C ASP A 383 -8.43 24.52 12.48
N ASN A 384 -8.06 25.32 13.48
CA ASN A 384 -6.70 25.39 14.04
C ASN A 384 -6.20 24.07 14.69
N THR A 385 -6.81 22.93 14.39
CA THR A 385 -6.32 21.61 14.78
C THR A 385 -4.97 21.29 14.16
N PHE A 386 -4.81 21.53 12.87
CA PHE A 386 -3.54 21.34 12.19
C PHE A 386 -2.79 22.69 12.16
N GLU A 387 -1.60 22.72 12.75
CA GLU A 387 -0.68 23.84 12.62
C GLU A 387 0.03 23.79 11.28
N GLU A 388 0.33 22.58 10.80
CA GLU A 388 1.05 22.36 9.54
C GLU A 388 0.70 21.01 8.88
N ILE A 389 0.66 20.99 7.55
CA ILE A 389 0.52 19.79 6.73
C ILE A 389 1.62 19.74 5.66
N SER A 390 2.42 18.68 5.60
CA SER A 390 3.44 18.56 4.55
C SER A 390 2.81 18.37 3.18
N ILE A 391 1.83 17.45 3.05
CA ILE A 391 1.19 17.13 1.78
C ILE A 391 -0.34 17.22 1.92
N LEU A 392 -0.94 18.19 1.25
CA LEU A 392 -2.39 18.32 1.13
C LEU A 392 -2.83 18.03 -0.31
N ASN A 393 -3.58 16.95 -0.48
CA ASN A 393 -4.15 16.57 -1.77
C ASN A 393 -5.64 16.90 -1.85
N LEU A 394 -5.98 17.90 -2.66
CA LEU A 394 -7.35 18.35 -2.96
C LEU A 394 -7.71 18.11 -4.44
N SER A 395 -6.94 17.27 -5.15
CA SER A 395 -7.11 17.05 -6.58
C SER A 395 -8.51 16.53 -6.90
N TYR A 396 -9.04 16.92 -8.05
CA TYR A 396 -10.35 16.53 -8.57
C TYR A 396 -11.55 16.99 -7.72
N ASN A 397 -11.35 18.01 -6.88
CA ASN A 397 -12.42 18.72 -6.17
C ASN A 397 -12.88 19.92 -7.01
N ARG A 398 -13.80 19.70 -7.95
CA ARG A 398 -14.14 20.64 -9.05
C ARG A 398 -14.61 22.05 -8.67
N SER A 399 -15.00 22.27 -7.42
CA SER A 399 -15.52 23.55 -6.95
C SER A 399 -14.66 24.20 -5.86
N ILE A 400 -13.57 23.56 -5.41
CA ILE A 400 -12.91 23.94 -4.16
C ILE A 400 -12.49 25.42 -4.11
N LEU A 401 -11.78 25.93 -5.12
CA LEU A 401 -11.38 27.34 -5.15
C LEU A 401 -12.56 28.27 -5.44
N SER A 402 -13.45 27.88 -6.36
CA SER A 402 -14.64 28.68 -6.67
C SER A 402 -15.56 28.90 -5.46
N SER A 403 -15.67 27.89 -4.59
CA SER A 403 -16.46 27.95 -3.37
C SER A 403 -15.85 28.89 -2.33
N ILE A 404 -14.52 29.08 -2.32
CA ILE A 404 -13.86 29.94 -1.34
C ILE A 404 -14.35 31.38 -1.46
N TYR A 405 -14.26 31.98 -2.64
CA TYR A 405 -14.69 33.39 -2.79
C TYR A 405 -16.21 33.53 -2.88
N ARG A 406 -16.94 32.55 -3.45
CA ARG A 406 -18.40 32.62 -3.57
C ARG A 406 -19.13 32.54 -2.22
N PHE A 407 -18.55 31.83 -1.25
CA PHE A 407 -19.16 31.61 0.06
C PHE A 407 -18.33 32.22 1.21
N ASP A 408 -17.40 33.13 0.90
CA ASP A 408 -16.54 33.83 1.88
C ASP A 408 -15.76 32.86 2.80
N LEU A 409 -15.31 31.73 2.27
CA LEU A 409 -14.58 30.68 3.02
C LEU A 409 -13.06 30.93 3.03
N PHE A 410 -12.62 32.18 3.18
CA PHE A 410 -11.20 32.54 3.09
C PHE A 410 -10.30 31.88 4.13
N HIS A 411 -10.85 31.44 5.27
CA HIS A 411 -10.13 30.61 6.23
C HIS A 411 -9.54 29.33 5.60
N ILE A 412 -10.19 28.77 4.56
CA ILE A 412 -9.65 27.64 3.80
C ILE A 412 -8.43 28.08 2.99
N ALA A 413 -8.51 29.22 2.31
CA ALA A 413 -7.37 29.78 1.57
C ALA A 413 -6.19 30.07 2.50
N ASP A 414 -6.44 30.70 3.65
CA ASP A 414 -5.41 30.97 4.66
C ASP A 414 -4.72 29.68 5.11
N PHE A 415 -5.50 28.63 5.33
CA PHE A 415 -4.95 27.32 5.69
C PHE A 415 -4.09 26.73 4.57
N ILE A 416 -4.64 26.57 3.36
CA ILE A 416 -3.95 25.83 2.28
C ILE A 416 -2.72 26.57 1.73
N PHE A 417 -2.66 27.90 1.86
CA PHE A 417 -1.51 28.67 1.38
C PHE A 417 -0.46 28.95 2.47
N PHE A 418 -0.83 29.03 3.76
CA PHE A 418 0.13 29.39 4.81
C PHE A 418 0.54 28.23 5.72
N LYS A 419 -0.20 27.12 5.75
CA LYS A 419 0.09 25.96 6.61
C LYS A 419 0.46 24.69 5.84
N VAL A 420 0.64 24.77 4.52
CA VAL A 420 0.93 23.61 3.67
C VAL A 420 2.27 23.76 2.96
N GLU A 421 3.03 22.66 2.84
CA GLU A 421 4.28 22.63 2.06
C GLU A 421 4.07 22.14 0.61
N GLU A 422 3.25 21.11 0.39
CA GLU A 422 2.92 20.57 -0.93
C GLU A 422 1.40 20.55 -1.14
N LEU A 423 0.92 21.37 -2.08
CA LEU A 423 -0.50 21.52 -2.38
C LEU A 423 -0.83 20.97 -3.76
N HIS A 424 -1.74 19.99 -3.81
CA HIS A 424 -2.24 19.42 -5.06
C HIS A 424 -3.68 19.85 -5.33
N LEU A 425 -3.87 20.54 -6.45
CA LEU A 425 -5.14 21.06 -6.96
C LEU A 425 -5.34 20.63 -8.43
N GLN A 426 -4.84 19.44 -8.79
CA GLN A 426 -4.98 18.90 -10.13
C GLN A 426 -6.46 18.65 -10.46
N GLY A 427 -6.94 19.00 -11.65
CA GLY A 427 -8.28 18.59 -12.08
C GLY A 427 -9.44 19.29 -11.34
N CYS A 428 -9.17 20.41 -10.67
CA CYS A 428 -10.13 21.15 -9.84
C CYS A 428 -11.01 22.14 -10.61
N ASN A 429 -10.93 22.18 -11.95
CA ASN A 429 -11.67 23.11 -12.81
C ASN A 429 -11.39 24.59 -12.50
N ILE A 430 -10.18 24.90 -12.02
CA ILE A 430 -9.73 26.25 -11.68
C ILE A 430 -9.54 27.06 -12.97
N ASN A 431 -10.08 28.28 -13.01
CA ASN A 431 -9.84 29.25 -14.08
C ASN A 431 -9.08 30.49 -13.55
N ASN A 432 -8.82 31.46 -14.43
CA ASN A 432 -8.15 32.71 -14.05
C ASN A 432 -8.96 33.56 -13.06
N GLU A 433 -10.29 33.64 -13.23
CA GLU A 433 -11.18 34.39 -12.35
C GLU A 433 -11.14 33.87 -10.91
N ASP A 434 -11.04 32.54 -10.73
CA ASP A 434 -10.97 31.93 -9.40
C ASP A 434 -9.69 32.38 -8.66
N LEU A 435 -8.55 32.43 -9.35
CA LEU A 435 -7.29 32.88 -8.75
C LEU A 435 -7.24 34.41 -8.56
N GLU A 436 -7.84 35.17 -9.46
CA GLU A 436 -7.94 36.64 -9.37
C GLU A 436 -8.88 37.06 -8.23
N ALA A 437 -9.99 36.35 -8.03
CA ALA A 437 -10.89 36.57 -6.90
C ALA A 437 -10.20 36.31 -5.55
N LEU A 438 -9.39 35.24 -5.47
CA LEU A 438 -8.53 34.99 -4.31
C LEU A 438 -7.51 36.11 -4.13
N ALA A 439 -6.78 36.49 -5.18
CA ALA A 439 -5.79 37.57 -5.14
C ALA A 439 -6.38 38.90 -4.65
N SER A 440 -7.60 39.22 -5.04
CA SER A 440 -8.29 40.46 -4.68
C SER A 440 -8.55 40.58 -3.18
N LYS A 441 -8.80 39.46 -2.49
CA LYS A 441 -8.97 39.45 -1.02
C LYS A 441 -7.70 39.85 -0.28
N TYR A 442 -6.53 39.43 -0.79
CA TYR A 442 -5.23 39.70 -0.19
C TYR A 442 -4.56 40.95 -0.79
N HIS A 443 -5.33 41.77 -1.50
CA HIS A 443 -4.84 43.04 -2.01
C HIS A 443 -4.87 44.06 -0.86
N TYR A 444 -3.70 44.41 -0.32
CA TYR A 444 -3.57 45.53 0.59
C TYR A 444 -3.61 46.83 -0.21
N THR A 445 -4.54 47.72 0.12
CA THR A 445 -4.35 49.14 -0.18
C THR A 445 -3.19 49.62 0.68
N THR A 446 -2.08 49.95 0.06
CA THR A 446 -0.82 50.44 0.65
C THR A 446 -0.94 51.73 1.49
N ASN A 447 -2.16 52.17 1.82
CA ASN A 447 -2.44 53.44 2.50
C ASN A 447 -2.92 53.28 3.95
N ASP A 448 -3.12 52.05 4.45
CA ASP A 448 -3.59 51.84 5.82
C ASP A 448 -2.48 51.22 6.67
N SER A 449 -1.85 52.03 7.52
CA SER A 449 -0.72 51.67 8.39
C SER A 449 -1.06 50.67 9.51
N THR A 450 -2.22 50.02 9.40
CA THR A 450 -2.79 49.10 10.39
C THR A 450 -2.83 47.65 9.91
N THR A 451 -2.41 47.36 8.67
CA THR A 451 -2.50 46.01 8.10
C THR A 451 -1.28 45.14 8.43
N PHE A 452 -1.52 44.08 9.21
CA PHE A 452 -0.50 43.06 9.51
C PHE A 452 0.04 42.41 8.23
N PRO A 453 1.36 42.17 8.13
CA PRO A 453 1.95 41.47 6.99
C PRO A 453 1.37 40.05 6.86
N LEU A 454 1.20 39.56 5.62
CA LEU A 454 0.77 38.18 5.39
C LEU A 454 1.73 37.20 6.08
N PRO A 455 1.22 36.11 6.68
CA PRO A 455 2.05 35.02 7.15
C PRO A 455 2.95 34.50 6.02
N LEU A 456 4.17 34.07 6.33
CA LEU A 456 5.06 33.50 5.32
C LEU A 456 4.45 32.23 4.73
N CYS A 457 4.40 32.16 3.40
CA CYS A 457 3.95 30.97 2.69
C CYS A 457 5.03 29.87 2.74
N LYS A 458 4.63 28.68 3.20
CA LYS A 458 5.51 27.50 3.29
C LYS A 458 5.51 26.63 2.03
N LEU A 459 4.69 26.95 1.03
CA LEU A 459 4.55 26.12 -0.17
C LEU A 459 5.87 25.99 -0.91
N ARG A 460 6.31 24.74 -1.06
CA ARG A 460 7.46 24.30 -1.87
C ARG A 460 7.02 23.66 -3.18
N LYS A 461 5.85 23.03 -3.22
CA LYS A 461 5.27 22.47 -4.45
C LYS A 461 3.81 22.88 -4.58
N LEU A 462 3.45 23.33 -5.79
CA LEU A 462 2.08 23.64 -6.15
C LEU A 462 1.73 22.92 -7.44
N ASN A 463 0.71 22.08 -7.42
CA ASN A 463 0.22 21.39 -8.60
C ASN A 463 -1.15 21.95 -9.02
N LEU A 464 -1.18 22.62 -10.17
CA LEU A 464 -2.36 23.18 -10.82
C LEU A 464 -2.61 22.52 -12.19
N SER A 465 -2.14 21.30 -12.40
CA SER A 465 -2.31 20.56 -13.65
C SER A 465 -3.78 20.23 -13.96
N ASN A 466 -4.11 20.02 -15.24
CA ASN A 466 -5.44 19.62 -15.68
C ASN A 466 -6.55 20.61 -15.23
N ASN A 467 -6.29 21.91 -15.32
CA ASN A 467 -7.25 22.97 -15.01
C ASN A 467 -7.58 23.79 -16.29
N LYS A 468 -8.20 24.96 -16.13
CA LYS A 468 -8.62 25.84 -17.24
C LYS A 468 -7.85 27.16 -17.26
N LEU A 469 -6.60 27.15 -16.78
CA LEU A 469 -5.78 28.35 -16.75
C LEU A 469 -5.34 28.74 -18.15
N THR A 470 -5.42 30.04 -18.45
CA THR A 470 -4.98 30.63 -19.73
C THR A 470 -3.81 31.60 -19.55
N ASN A 471 -3.57 32.05 -18.32
CA ASN A 471 -2.44 32.89 -17.90
C ASN A 471 -2.23 32.76 -16.37
N LEU A 472 -1.24 33.47 -15.82
CA LEU A 472 -0.93 33.56 -14.39
C LEU A 472 -0.76 35.03 -13.93
N ARG A 473 -1.48 36.00 -14.50
CA ARG A 473 -1.37 37.43 -14.10
C ARG A 473 -1.51 37.64 -12.59
N CYS A 474 -2.40 36.87 -11.96
CA CYS A 474 -2.62 36.90 -10.52
C CYS A 474 -1.38 36.54 -9.68
N PHE A 475 -0.38 35.85 -10.25
CA PHE A 475 0.87 35.54 -9.54
C PHE A 475 1.69 36.80 -9.21
N ASN A 476 1.36 37.95 -9.81
CA ASN A 476 1.94 39.23 -9.43
C ASN A 476 1.37 39.82 -8.12
N ASN A 477 0.29 39.26 -7.57
CA ASN A 477 -0.36 39.73 -6.35
C ASN A 477 0.42 39.30 -5.09
N HIS A 478 0.22 40.03 -3.99
CA HIS A 478 0.83 39.77 -2.67
C HIS A 478 0.68 38.32 -2.20
N LEU A 479 -0.49 37.68 -2.34
CA LEU A 479 -0.69 36.29 -1.91
C LEU A 479 0.32 35.35 -2.60
N PHE A 480 0.39 35.43 -3.93
CA PHE A 480 1.17 34.51 -4.73
C PHE A 480 2.66 34.87 -4.77
N ARG A 481 3.02 36.16 -4.74
CA ARG A 481 4.42 36.61 -4.60
C ARG A 481 5.02 36.22 -3.24
N ASN A 482 4.19 35.96 -2.24
CA ASN A 482 4.64 35.50 -0.94
C ASN A 482 5.12 34.04 -0.95
N MET A 483 4.88 33.28 -2.03
CA MET A 483 5.34 31.88 -2.20
C MET A 483 6.84 31.79 -2.53
N LYS A 484 7.70 32.49 -1.78
CA LYS A 484 9.15 32.55 -2.04
C LYS A 484 9.85 31.20 -1.87
N SER A 485 9.24 30.29 -1.11
CA SER A 485 9.73 28.92 -0.89
C SER A 485 9.41 27.96 -2.04
N LEU A 486 8.65 28.40 -3.05
CA LEU A 486 8.18 27.54 -4.13
C LEU A 486 9.35 27.06 -4.98
N THR A 487 9.46 25.73 -5.15
CA THR A 487 10.52 25.06 -5.91
C THR A 487 10.03 24.36 -7.16
N TYR A 488 8.75 23.97 -7.18
CA TYR A 488 8.14 23.27 -8.30
C TYR A 488 6.69 23.74 -8.50
N LEU A 489 6.35 24.02 -9.76
CA LEU A 489 5.01 24.42 -10.16
C LEU A 489 4.53 23.57 -11.34
N ASP A 490 3.47 22.79 -11.13
CA ASP A 490 2.86 21.98 -12.19
C ASP A 490 1.70 22.72 -12.84
N LEU A 491 1.83 22.97 -14.14
CA LEU A 491 0.84 23.65 -14.99
C LEU A 491 0.49 22.80 -16.21
N SER A 492 0.81 21.50 -16.18
CA SER A 492 0.54 20.60 -17.30
C SER A 492 -0.96 20.51 -17.62
N PHE A 493 -1.28 20.29 -18.90
CA PHE A 493 -2.66 20.11 -19.38
C PHE A 493 -3.62 21.26 -19.01
N ASN A 494 -3.19 22.50 -19.18
CA ASN A 494 -4.04 23.71 -19.07
C ASN A 494 -4.38 24.26 -20.47
N ALA A 495 -4.88 25.50 -20.55
CA ALA A 495 -5.35 26.14 -21.78
C ALA A 495 -4.50 27.37 -22.16
N PHE A 496 -3.20 27.35 -21.89
CA PHE A 496 -2.28 28.44 -22.27
C PHE A 496 -2.12 28.55 -23.80
N TYR A 497 -2.01 29.78 -24.29
CA TYR A 497 -1.78 30.07 -25.72
C TYR A 497 -0.40 30.71 -25.98
N TYR A 498 -0.04 31.71 -25.17
CA TYR A 498 1.27 32.36 -25.16
C TYR A 498 1.58 32.81 -23.74
N LEU A 499 2.85 32.76 -23.36
CA LEU A 499 3.33 33.20 -22.04
C LEU A 499 4.41 34.28 -22.20
N ASN A 500 4.21 35.43 -21.55
CA ASN A 500 5.13 36.58 -21.55
C ASN A 500 5.20 37.23 -20.15
N ASP A 501 6.03 38.26 -19.98
CA ASP A 501 6.24 38.93 -18.69
C ASP A 501 4.93 39.45 -18.06
N ASP A 502 3.97 39.90 -18.88
CA ASP A 502 2.69 40.45 -18.40
C ASP A 502 1.75 39.38 -17.84
N ASN A 503 1.77 38.18 -18.44
CA ASN A 503 0.79 37.13 -18.18
C ASN A 503 1.39 35.89 -17.49
N PHE A 504 2.72 35.87 -17.29
CA PHE A 504 3.48 34.80 -16.65
C PHE A 504 4.60 35.37 -15.77
N PRO A 505 4.27 36.10 -14.68
CA PRO A 505 5.21 36.92 -13.91
C PRO A 505 6.08 36.11 -12.93
N LEU A 506 6.62 34.97 -13.35
CA LEU A 506 7.41 34.03 -12.54
C LEU A 506 8.91 34.33 -12.63
N LEU A 507 9.28 35.55 -12.22
CA LEU A 507 10.66 36.05 -12.26
C LEU A 507 11.47 35.58 -11.05
N CYS A 508 12.79 35.43 -11.23
CA CYS A 508 13.73 35.04 -10.16
C CYS A 508 13.66 35.96 -8.94
N GLU A 509 13.48 37.27 -9.14
CA GLU A 509 13.34 38.25 -8.06
C GLU A 509 12.14 37.96 -7.12
N ASN A 510 11.03 37.47 -7.70
CA ASN A 510 9.80 37.20 -6.95
C ASN A 510 9.76 35.76 -6.43
N TYR A 511 10.36 34.82 -7.16
CA TYR A 511 10.33 33.39 -6.87
C TYR A 511 11.75 32.81 -6.92
N PRO A 512 12.66 33.17 -6.00
CA PRO A 512 14.10 32.87 -6.14
C PRO A 512 14.45 31.38 -6.05
N ASN A 513 13.55 30.56 -5.51
CA ASN A 513 13.76 29.13 -5.33
C ASN A 513 13.07 28.27 -6.39
N LEU A 514 12.36 28.87 -7.36
CA LEU A 514 11.57 28.13 -8.35
C LEU A 514 12.47 27.46 -9.39
N LEU A 515 12.68 26.15 -9.23
CA LEU A 515 13.61 25.39 -10.07
C LEU A 515 12.96 24.97 -11.38
N THR A 516 11.74 24.44 -11.30
CA THR A 516 11.07 23.78 -12.43
C THR A 516 9.62 24.18 -12.55
N ILE A 517 9.18 24.44 -13.79
CA ILE A 517 7.78 24.53 -14.17
C ILE A 517 7.46 23.45 -15.18
N ASN A 518 6.40 22.67 -14.91
CA ASN A 518 5.90 21.69 -15.85
C ASN A 518 4.76 22.27 -16.71
N LEU A 519 4.97 22.36 -18.01
CA LEU A 519 4.02 22.82 -19.03
C LEU A 519 3.62 21.70 -20.00
N THR A 520 3.86 20.45 -19.65
CA THR A 520 3.54 19.26 -20.45
C THR A 520 2.08 19.26 -20.94
N GLY A 521 1.84 18.89 -22.19
CA GLY A 521 0.49 18.69 -22.74
C GLY A 521 -0.36 19.95 -22.90
N ASN A 522 0.23 21.15 -22.84
CA ASN A 522 -0.46 22.41 -23.17
C ASN A 522 -0.54 22.57 -24.71
N SER A 523 -1.46 21.85 -25.35
CA SER A 523 -1.52 21.69 -26.80
C SER A 523 -1.72 22.98 -27.61
N ARG A 524 -2.15 24.08 -26.99
CA ARG A 524 -2.39 25.38 -27.64
C ARG A 524 -1.26 26.40 -27.41
N LEU A 525 -0.25 26.05 -26.60
CA LEU A 525 0.83 26.95 -26.23
C LEU A 525 1.87 27.02 -27.35
N ASN A 526 1.99 28.18 -27.99
CA ASN A 526 2.84 28.38 -29.16
C ASN A 526 4.18 29.07 -28.84
N SER A 527 4.23 29.88 -27.79
CA SER A 527 5.42 30.65 -27.41
C SER A 527 5.48 30.89 -25.91
N VAL A 528 6.69 30.77 -25.35
CA VAL A 528 7.01 31.16 -23.97
C VAL A 528 8.22 32.06 -24.02
N LYS A 529 8.10 33.27 -23.45
CA LYS A 529 9.21 34.19 -23.25
C LYS A 529 9.65 34.08 -21.79
N LEU A 530 10.93 33.77 -21.57
CA LEU A 530 11.55 33.73 -20.25
C LEU A 530 12.68 34.75 -20.17
N ASN A 531 12.95 35.26 -18.98
CA ASN A 531 14.15 36.05 -18.72
C ASN A 531 15.29 35.11 -18.34
N GLU A 532 16.39 35.17 -19.10
CA GLU A 532 17.64 34.46 -18.82
C GLU A 532 17.51 32.93 -18.68
N GLY A 533 16.50 32.34 -19.34
CA GLY A 533 16.25 30.89 -19.28
C GLY A 533 15.74 30.39 -17.92
N TYR A 534 15.31 31.30 -17.04
CA TYR A 534 14.73 30.99 -15.75
C TYR A 534 13.19 31.06 -15.76
N PRO A 535 12.47 30.14 -15.09
CA PRO A 535 12.93 28.86 -14.52
C PRO A 535 13.03 27.75 -15.58
N LYS A 536 13.53 26.56 -15.21
CA LYS A 536 13.58 25.41 -16.14
C LYS A 536 12.17 24.97 -16.52
N LEU A 537 11.91 24.82 -17.83
CA LEU A 537 10.61 24.37 -18.35
C LEU A 537 10.63 22.90 -18.78
N GLU A 538 9.61 22.16 -18.39
CA GLU A 538 9.29 20.85 -18.96
C GLU A 538 8.13 21.01 -19.95
N THR A 539 8.34 20.62 -21.22
CA THR A 539 7.42 20.94 -22.34
C THR A 539 7.07 19.71 -23.18
N MET A 540 7.10 18.51 -22.58
CA MET A 540 6.78 17.28 -23.30
C MET A 540 5.35 17.37 -23.87
N TYR A 541 5.17 16.98 -25.14
CA TYR A 541 3.89 17.09 -25.86
C TYR A 541 3.30 18.51 -25.93
N THR A 542 4.14 19.55 -25.87
CA THR A 542 3.74 20.95 -25.97
C THR A 542 4.41 21.60 -27.19
N PRO A 543 3.67 22.17 -28.15
CA PRO A 543 4.22 22.66 -29.43
C PRO A 543 4.88 24.04 -29.32
N VAL A 544 5.84 24.22 -28.41
CA VAL A 544 6.49 25.51 -28.13
C VAL A 544 7.82 25.64 -28.87
N LYS A 545 8.00 26.76 -29.59
CA LYS A 545 9.33 27.26 -29.94
C LYS A 545 9.88 28.06 -28.77
N GLN A 546 10.95 27.58 -28.13
CA GLN A 546 11.63 28.35 -27.08
C GLN A 546 12.37 29.52 -27.76
N ASN A 547 11.84 30.73 -27.62
CA ASN A 547 12.53 31.94 -28.04
C ASN A 547 13.36 32.41 -26.83
N TYR A 548 14.67 32.15 -26.89
CA TYR A 548 15.64 32.63 -25.90
C TYR A 548 15.82 34.15 -25.98
#